data_AF-G0SFW8-F1
#
_entry.id   AF-G0SFW8-F1
#
_cell.length_a   1.000
_cell.length_b   1.000
_cell.length_c   1.000
_cell.angle_alpha   90.00
_cell.angle_beta   90.00
_cell.angle_gamma   90.00
#
_symmetry.space_group_name_H-M   'P 1'
#
loop_
_entity.id
_entity.type
_entity.pdbx_description
1 polymer ?
#
loop_
_entity_poly.entity_id
_entity_poly.type
_entity_poly.pdbx_seq_one_letter_code
_entity_poly.pdbx_strand_id
1 'polypeptide(L)'
;MATPSEPAALSQTRKSKLPPEPLQQNLDLIPLPRQGETRRFMAARAAYLPGSDIEIDGELPMNRANAFGGHVYGQSALAAAWTWREIERERGAKPEERLDLHTIHGFFTRPGARDRPFLYDVTPLTSTRTFASLSVIARQPTQSSTAGPAAINQGFPLADASLPLAQPAFTAMISLKQPEHDSAGVETQEEPPQVRFKEILESRRPEEWPPAPPVDLSAIVAFVGAHQEGRFPVAIMKKVDMRAWNRGKPLHERRELVLYKLHAPLPVEDEGKWDANAHVVAHAYVADRNGLLMVANNMGFGFTLEKAASLSYSFVMHVGAKEAVMREEEGWWVQELWFPRTGRGRGIVESKIWSPRGVHVATEYQDGMIRGYERGFVDEGEEREEGEARESKL
;
A
#
# COMPACT_ATOMS: atom_id res chain seq x y z
N MET A 1 -31.93 -31.40 11.13
CA MET A 1 -31.16 -30.38 10.38
C MET A 1 -30.85 -29.25 11.34
N ALA A 2 -29.70 -29.33 12.01
CA ALA A 2 -29.21 -28.24 12.84
C ALA A 2 -28.51 -27.24 11.91
N THR A 3 -29.06 -26.04 11.80
CA THR A 3 -28.38 -24.88 11.22
C THR A 3 -27.07 -24.65 11.98
N PRO A 4 -25.92 -24.46 11.32
CA PRO A 4 -24.72 -24.02 12.03
C PRO A 4 -25.01 -22.64 12.61
N SER A 5 -24.93 -22.51 13.93
CA SER A 5 -25.02 -21.23 14.63
C SER A 5 -23.90 -20.32 14.13
N GLU A 6 -24.25 -19.13 13.64
CA GLU A 6 -23.29 -18.04 13.45
C GLU A 6 -22.51 -17.83 14.75
N PRO A 7 -21.17 -17.74 14.72
CA PRO A 7 -20.42 -17.36 15.91
C PRO A 7 -20.88 -15.96 16.34
N ALA A 8 -21.29 -15.83 17.60
CA ALA A 8 -21.68 -14.57 18.19
C ALA A 8 -20.56 -13.54 17.99
N ALA A 9 -20.88 -12.42 17.32
CA ALA A 9 -19.96 -11.32 17.13
C ALA A 9 -19.53 -10.74 18.49
N LEU A 10 -18.37 -11.16 18.99
CA LEU A 10 -17.68 -10.51 20.09
C LEU A 10 -16.83 -9.39 19.51
N SER A 11 -17.36 -8.17 19.39
CA SER A 11 -16.52 -6.96 19.35
C SER A 11 -17.39 -5.72 19.52
N GLN A 12 -17.27 -5.07 20.68
CA GLN A 12 -17.62 -3.66 20.78
C GLN A 12 -16.60 -2.88 19.94
N THR A 13 -17.03 -2.26 18.86
CA THR A 13 -16.20 -1.38 18.01
C THR A 13 -15.44 -0.39 18.89
N ARG A 14 -14.13 -0.58 19.07
CA ARG A 14 -13.27 0.40 19.74
C ARG A 14 -12.64 1.29 18.66
N LYS A 15 -13.00 2.58 18.70
CA LYS A 15 -12.24 3.59 17.96
C LYS A 15 -10.88 3.73 18.61
N SER A 16 -9.83 3.71 17.80
CA SER A 16 -8.49 3.97 18.33
C SER A 16 -8.41 5.39 18.88
N LYS A 17 -7.78 5.55 20.05
CA LYS A 17 -7.67 6.84 20.75
C LYS A 17 -6.58 7.77 20.21
N LEU A 18 -5.68 7.27 19.35
CA LEU A 18 -4.56 8.03 18.79
C LEU A 18 -4.75 8.28 17.29
N PRO A 19 -4.48 9.49 16.78
CA PRO A 19 -4.62 9.79 15.36
C PRO A 19 -3.58 9.04 14.51
N PRO A 20 -3.88 8.75 13.24
CA PRO A 20 -2.88 8.31 12.25
C PRO A 20 -1.69 9.27 12.13
N GLU A 21 -0.51 8.74 11.79
CA GLU A 21 0.68 9.57 11.60
C GLU A 21 0.65 10.29 10.23
N PRO A 22 0.95 11.61 10.17
CA PRO A 22 1.15 12.33 8.91
C PRO A 22 2.26 11.73 8.05
N LEU A 23 2.23 11.97 6.74
CA LEU A 23 3.26 11.47 5.83
C LEU A 23 4.66 11.96 6.20
N GLN A 24 4.79 13.24 6.55
CA GLN A 24 6.08 13.84 6.89
C GLN A 24 6.72 13.18 8.11
N GLN A 25 5.89 12.64 9.00
CA GLN A 25 6.34 11.93 10.19
C GLN A 25 6.64 10.46 9.85
N ASN A 26 5.69 9.79 9.19
CA ASN A 26 5.76 8.36 8.88
C ASN A 26 6.92 8.01 7.93
N LEU A 27 7.13 8.80 6.87
CA LEU A 27 8.09 8.50 5.81
C LEU A 27 9.38 9.32 5.89
N ASP A 28 9.61 10.11 6.95
CA ASP A 28 10.82 10.94 7.03
C ASP A 28 12.11 10.11 6.92
N LEU A 29 13.12 10.74 6.32
CA LEU A 29 14.43 10.14 6.10
C LEU A 29 15.51 11.07 6.66
N ILE A 30 16.52 10.47 7.30
CA ILE A 30 17.71 11.14 7.80
C ILE A 30 18.79 11.03 6.72
N PRO A 31 19.27 12.15 6.15
CA PRO A 31 20.40 12.13 5.21
C PRO A 31 21.66 11.59 5.89
N LEU A 32 22.39 10.73 5.18
CA LEU A 32 23.67 10.19 5.60
C LEU A 32 24.80 10.71 4.68
N PRO A 33 26.08 10.62 5.10
CA PRO A 33 27.19 10.98 4.22
C PRO A 33 27.14 10.23 2.89
N ARG A 34 27.20 10.98 1.77
CA ARG A 34 27.21 10.44 0.41
C ARG A 34 28.44 9.56 0.15
N GLN A 35 28.32 8.64 -0.79
CA GLN A 35 29.42 7.79 -1.27
C GLN A 35 29.56 7.93 -2.77
N GLY A 36 30.54 8.73 -3.22
CA GLY A 36 30.62 9.14 -4.62
C GLY A 36 29.34 9.87 -5.05
N GLU A 37 28.73 9.42 -6.14
CA GLU A 37 27.44 9.94 -6.65
C GLU A 37 26.21 9.42 -5.89
N THR A 38 26.38 8.42 -5.02
CA THR A 38 25.30 7.81 -4.27
C THR A 38 24.91 8.66 -3.07
N ARG A 39 23.67 9.14 -3.06
CA ARG A 39 23.04 9.77 -1.90
C ARG A 39 22.50 8.68 -0.98
N ARG A 40 22.65 8.87 0.33
CA ARG A 40 22.34 7.84 1.32
C ARG A 40 21.36 8.39 2.34
N PHE A 41 20.40 7.56 2.73
CA PHE A 41 19.36 7.94 3.69
C PHE A 41 19.08 6.81 4.67
N MET A 42 18.63 7.16 5.88
CA MET A 42 18.13 6.22 6.89
C MET A 42 16.68 6.55 7.22
N ALA A 43 15.81 5.54 7.31
CA ALA A 43 14.47 5.72 7.85
C ALA A 43 14.54 6.33 9.24
N ALA A 44 13.81 7.43 9.48
CA ALA A 44 13.86 8.11 10.77
C ALA A 44 13.23 7.27 11.88
N ARG A 45 12.25 6.43 11.55
CA ARG A 45 11.44 5.65 12.50
C ARG A 45 11.04 4.29 11.93
N ALA A 46 10.47 3.46 12.80
CA ALA A 46 9.96 2.15 12.46
C ALA A 46 8.92 2.18 11.34
N ALA A 47 9.02 1.22 10.42
CA ALA A 47 8.04 1.04 9.38
C ALA A 47 6.67 0.61 9.95
N TYR A 48 5.60 1.06 9.29
CA TYR A 48 4.23 0.67 9.65
C TYR A 48 4.06 -0.86 9.54
N LEU A 49 3.37 -1.45 10.53
CA LEU A 49 3.04 -2.86 10.57
C LEU A 49 1.52 -3.02 10.41
N PRO A 50 1.04 -3.62 9.31
CA PRO A 50 -0.40 -3.75 9.06
C PRO A 50 -1.11 -4.52 10.18
N GLY A 51 -2.15 -3.91 10.77
CA GLY A 51 -2.93 -4.48 11.86
C GLY A 51 -2.35 -4.27 13.26
N SER A 52 -1.16 -3.67 13.40
CA SER A 52 -0.60 -3.27 14.72
C SER A 52 -1.36 -2.14 15.40
N ASP A 53 -2.34 -1.60 14.70
CA ASP A 53 -3.23 -0.51 15.04
C ASP A 53 -4.67 -0.97 15.31
N ILE A 54 -4.90 -2.29 15.34
CA ILE A 54 -6.17 -2.87 15.76
C ILE A 54 -6.18 -3.01 17.29
N GLU A 55 -7.13 -2.34 17.95
CA GLU A 55 -7.33 -2.45 19.41
C GLU A 55 -8.30 -3.59 19.72
N ILE A 56 -7.77 -4.78 20.00
CA ILE A 56 -8.55 -5.98 20.36
C ILE A 56 -8.12 -6.57 21.70
N ASP A 57 -9.05 -7.26 22.35
CA ASP A 57 -8.77 -8.10 23.51
C ASP A 57 -8.36 -9.50 22.99
N GLY A 58 -7.04 -9.76 22.91
CA GLY A 58 -6.48 -11.04 22.42
C GLY A 58 -5.51 -10.87 21.24
N GLU A 59 -5.12 -12.00 20.63
CA GLU A 59 -4.24 -12.02 19.46
C GLU A 59 -5.05 -12.18 18.16
N LEU A 60 -4.62 -11.50 17.10
CA LEU A 60 -5.20 -11.71 15.77
C LEU A 60 -4.94 -13.16 15.32
N PRO A 61 -5.86 -13.80 14.59
CA PRO A 61 -5.70 -15.17 14.08
C PRO A 61 -4.73 -15.24 12.87
N MET A 62 -3.69 -14.41 12.88
CA MET A 62 -2.60 -14.38 11.90
C MET A 62 -1.38 -13.69 12.52
N ASN A 63 -0.24 -14.40 12.54
CA ASN A 63 1.02 -13.83 12.98
C ASN A 63 1.60 -12.91 11.89
N ARG A 64 1.83 -11.64 12.23
CA ARG A 64 2.41 -10.65 11.33
C ARG A 64 3.60 -9.97 11.97
N ALA A 65 4.77 -10.28 11.44
CA ALA A 65 6.03 -9.72 11.90
C ALA A 65 6.62 -8.69 10.92
N ASN A 66 6.07 -8.57 9.70
CA ASN A 66 6.75 -7.89 8.60
C ASN A 66 6.19 -6.49 8.36
N ALA A 67 7.11 -5.55 8.13
CA ALA A 67 6.79 -4.18 7.73
C ALA A 67 5.94 -4.13 6.44
N PHE A 68 5.11 -3.09 6.34
CA PHE A 68 4.30 -2.79 5.17
C PHE A 68 5.18 -2.49 3.94
N GLY A 69 4.92 -3.17 2.81
CA GLY A 69 5.67 -3.00 1.56
C GLY A 69 5.64 -1.55 1.04
N GLY A 70 4.47 -0.92 1.09
CA GLY A 70 4.27 0.47 0.71
C GLY A 70 5.16 1.45 1.48
N HIS A 71 5.63 1.09 2.68
CA HIS A 71 6.56 1.92 3.46
C HIS A 71 7.95 1.99 2.81
N VAL A 72 8.58 0.86 2.50
CA VAL A 72 9.89 0.84 1.83
C VAL A 72 9.77 1.33 0.39
N TYR A 73 8.64 1.06 -0.27
CA TYR A 73 8.35 1.54 -1.62
C TYR A 73 8.24 3.08 -1.67
N GLY A 74 7.41 3.66 -0.78
CA GLY A 74 7.21 5.10 -0.67
C GLY A 74 8.47 5.84 -0.23
N GLN A 75 9.20 5.33 0.77
CA GLN A 75 10.49 5.93 1.17
C GLN A 75 11.54 5.87 0.06
N SER A 76 11.57 4.80 -0.75
CA SER A 76 12.48 4.72 -1.90
C SER A 76 12.18 5.81 -2.94
N ALA A 77 10.91 6.04 -3.25
CA ALA A 77 10.47 7.11 -4.15
C ALA A 77 10.76 8.51 -3.57
N LEU A 78 10.53 8.71 -2.27
CA LEU A 78 10.85 9.94 -1.58
C LEU A 78 12.36 10.23 -1.59
N ALA A 79 13.19 9.22 -1.32
CA ALA A 79 14.65 9.34 -1.37
C ALA A 79 15.15 9.71 -2.78
N ALA A 80 14.54 9.13 -3.82
CA ALA A 80 14.84 9.46 -5.21
C ALA A 80 14.44 10.90 -5.56
N ALA A 81 13.24 11.34 -5.16
CA ALA A 81 12.78 12.71 -5.35
C ALA A 81 13.70 13.72 -4.64
N TRP A 82 14.08 13.46 -3.39
CA TRP A 82 14.98 14.32 -2.63
C TRP A 82 16.38 14.39 -3.23
N THR A 83 16.90 13.24 -3.67
CA THR A 83 18.19 13.17 -4.37
C THR A 83 18.17 14.01 -5.64
N TRP A 84 17.10 13.89 -6.43
CA TRP A 84 16.99 14.65 -7.67
C TRP A 84 16.86 16.15 -7.41
N ARG A 85 16.03 16.52 -6.43
CA ARG A 85 15.82 17.91 -6.01
C ARG A 85 17.11 18.55 -5.48
N GLU A 86 17.99 17.78 -4.82
CA GLU A 86 19.35 18.19 -4.47
C GLU A 86 20.21 18.47 -5.71
N ILE A 87 20.28 17.53 -6.64
CA ILE A 87 21.05 17.66 -7.89
C ILE A 87 20.61 18.90 -8.69
N GLU A 88 19.31 19.17 -8.73
CA GLU A 88 18.76 20.33 -9.44
C GLU A 88 19.12 21.65 -8.75
N ARG A 89 19.17 21.69 -7.41
CA ARG A 89 19.71 22.85 -6.68
C ARG A 89 21.20 23.05 -6.96
N GLU A 90 21.99 21.98 -6.97
CA GLU A 90 23.42 22.04 -7.30
C GLU A 90 23.67 22.56 -8.72
N ARG A 91 22.75 22.27 -9.66
CA ARG A 91 22.79 22.75 -11.05
C ARG A 91 22.18 24.15 -11.24
N GLY A 92 21.53 24.71 -10.21
CA GLY A 92 20.81 25.97 -10.33
C GLY A 92 19.57 25.89 -11.24
N ALA A 93 18.91 24.73 -11.31
CA ALA A 93 17.72 24.53 -12.12
C ALA A 93 16.56 25.39 -11.60
N LYS A 94 15.85 26.03 -12.53
CA LYS A 94 14.69 26.86 -12.24
C LYS A 94 13.43 26.00 -11.98
N PRO A 95 12.41 26.52 -11.27
CA PRO A 95 11.17 25.78 -11.00
C PRO A 95 10.50 25.13 -12.23
N GLU A 96 10.54 25.77 -13.39
CA GLU A 96 9.98 25.27 -14.66
C GLU A 96 10.81 24.17 -15.33
N GLU A 97 12.07 24.00 -14.92
CA GLU A 97 12.98 22.96 -15.42
C GLU A 97 12.93 21.69 -14.55
N ARG A 98 12.12 21.72 -13.49
CA ARG A 98 12.07 20.66 -12.49
C ARG A 98 11.43 19.41 -13.03
N LEU A 99 12.00 18.27 -12.67
CA LEU A 99 11.42 16.98 -12.99
C LEU A 99 10.53 16.47 -11.85
N ASP A 100 9.40 15.90 -12.23
CA ASP A 100 8.41 15.27 -11.36
C ASP A 100 8.57 13.75 -11.39
N LEU A 101 8.29 13.07 -10.27
CA LEU A 101 8.22 11.61 -10.20
C LEU A 101 7.26 11.10 -11.28
N HIS A 102 7.76 10.23 -12.14
CA HIS A 102 7.00 9.71 -13.28
C HIS A 102 6.75 8.21 -13.16
N THR A 103 7.79 7.42 -12.86
CA THR A 103 7.62 5.98 -12.64
C THR A 103 8.42 5.48 -11.46
N ILE A 104 7.86 4.49 -10.76
CA ILE A 104 8.53 3.78 -9.68
C ILE A 104 8.35 2.29 -9.95
N HIS A 105 9.41 1.60 -10.36
CA HIS A 105 9.40 0.15 -10.56
C HIS A 105 10.30 -0.51 -9.53
N GLY A 106 9.79 -1.47 -8.76
CA GLY A 106 10.58 -2.11 -7.73
C GLY A 106 10.25 -3.58 -7.48
N PHE A 107 11.18 -4.23 -6.80
CA PHE A 107 11.15 -5.65 -6.46
C PHE A 107 11.38 -5.84 -4.97
N PHE A 108 10.49 -6.59 -4.32
CA PHE A 108 10.61 -6.97 -2.92
C PHE A 108 11.36 -8.30 -2.82
N THR A 109 12.49 -8.29 -2.15
CA THR A 109 13.39 -9.46 -2.06
C THR A 109 13.41 -10.08 -0.67
N ARG A 110 13.20 -9.29 0.39
CA ARG A 110 13.17 -9.79 1.77
C ARG A 110 12.06 -9.13 2.59
N PRO A 111 11.42 -9.86 3.52
CA PRO A 111 10.49 -9.24 4.45
C PRO A 111 11.19 -8.17 5.30
N GLY A 112 10.55 -7.01 5.43
CA GLY A 112 11.06 -5.91 6.25
C GLY A 112 10.85 -6.18 7.74
N ALA A 113 11.85 -5.89 8.56
CA ALA A 113 11.76 -5.93 10.02
C ALA A 113 11.42 -4.54 10.58
N ARG A 114 10.56 -4.48 11.61
CA ARG A 114 10.15 -3.19 12.20
C ARG A 114 11.13 -2.64 13.22
N ASP A 115 11.92 -3.51 13.83
CA ASP A 115 12.81 -3.21 14.96
C ASP A 115 14.14 -2.55 14.54
N ARG A 116 14.30 -2.15 13.27
CA ARG A 116 15.53 -1.56 12.72
C ARG A 116 15.22 -0.67 11.50
N PRO A 117 16.06 0.33 11.19
CA PRO A 117 15.81 1.23 10.07
C PRO A 117 16.01 0.54 8.72
N PHE A 118 15.29 1.03 7.71
CA PHE A 118 15.72 0.89 6.32
C PHE A 118 16.82 1.90 6.03
N LEU A 119 17.84 1.48 5.27
CA LEU A 119 18.88 2.33 4.70
C LEU A 119 18.73 2.31 3.19
N TYR A 120 18.75 3.48 2.57
CA TYR A 120 18.53 3.69 1.15
C TYR A 120 19.80 4.25 0.52
N ASP A 121 20.32 3.54 -0.47
CA ASP A 121 21.36 4.03 -1.36
C ASP A 121 20.70 4.43 -2.69
N VAL A 122 20.81 5.70 -3.08
CA VAL A 122 20.20 6.27 -4.29
C VAL A 122 21.31 6.72 -5.25
N THR A 123 21.37 6.11 -6.43
CA THR A 123 22.40 6.40 -7.44
C THR A 123 21.74 6.87 -8.74
N PRO A 124 22.05 8.09 -9.22
CA PRO A 124 21.62 8.52 -10.56
C PRO A 124 22.20 7.60 -11.63
N LEU A 125 21.36 7.13 -12.57
CA LEU A 125 21.77 6.26 -13.68
C LEU A 125 21.90 7.06 -14.98
N THR A 126 20.86 7.83 -15.31
CA THR A 126 20.85 8.70 -16.49
C THR A 126 20.24 10.05 -16.15
N SER A 127 20.71 11.09 -16.84
CA SER A 127 20.20 12.44 -16.73
C SER A 127 20.23 13.11 -18.09
N THR A 128 19.07 13.61 -18.50
CA THR A 128 18.89 14.52 -19.63
C THR A 128 18.18 15.79 -19.14
N ARG A 129 17.85 16.70 -20.05
CA ARG A 129 17.07 17.91 -19.72
C ARG A 129 15.65 17.59 -19.26
N THR A 130 15.01 16.58 -19.84
CA THR A 130 13.57 16.31 -19.65
C THR A 130 13.28 15.01 -18.91
N PHE A 131 14.30 14.20 -18.65
CA PHE A 131 14.17 12.87 -18.07
C PHE A 131 15.39 12.49 -17.24
N ALA A 132 15.16 11.85 -16.09
CA ALA A 132 16.19 11.27 -15.26
C ALA A 132 15.76 9.90 -14.75
N SER A 133 16.74 9.03 -14.52
CA SER A 133 16.51 7.73 -13.88
C SER A 133 17.51 7.51 -12.75
N LEU A 134 17.04 6.92 -11.65
CA LEU A 134 17.82 6.61 -10.46
C LEU A 134 17.58 5.15 -10.07
N SER A 135 18.62 4.46 -9.62
CA SER A 135 18.48 3.21 -8.90
C SER A 135 18.41 3.46 -7.40
N VAL A 136 17.52 2.77 -6.71
CA VAL A 136 17.43 2.76 -5.25
C VAL A 136 17.65 1.33 -4.75
N ILE A 137 18.52 1.18 -3.75
CA ILE A 137 18.72 -0.08 -3.03
C ILE A 137 18.39 0.16 -1.57
N ALA A 138 17.37 -0.53 -1.05
CA ALA A 138 16.99 -0.49 0.35
C ALA A 138 17.49 -1.75 1.08
N ARG A 139 18.25 -1.55 2.16
CA ARG A 139 18.79 -2.60 3.04
C ARG A 139 18.34 -2.36 4.47
N GLN A 140 18.46 -3.39 5.31
CA GLN A 140 18.31 -3.25 6.75
C GLN A 140 19.52 -3.87 7.46
N PRO A 141 19.87 -3.37 8.64
CA PRO A 141 20.81 -4.05 9.52
C PRO A 141 20.43 -5.52 9.80
N THR A 142 21.42 -6.38 9.99
CA THR A 142 21.21 -7.78 10.42
C THR A 142 20.80 -7.88 11.89
N GLN A 143 21.00 -6.81 12.66
CA GLN A 143 20.70 -6.71 14.09
C GLN A 143 19.58 -5.68 14.34
N SER A 144 18.88 -5.83 15.47
CA SER A 144 17.88 -4.86 15.93
C SER A 144 18.51 -3.52 16.27
N SER A 145 17.71 -2.45 16.21
CA SER A 145 18.10 -1.11 16.63
C SER A 145 18.52 -1.06 18.10
N THR A 146 19.45 -0.17 18.41
CA THR A 146 19.86 0.14 19.78
C THR A 146 18.84 0.97 20.58
N ALA A 147 17.83 1.57 19.93
CA ALA A 147 16.79 2.38 20.59
C ALA A 147 15.89 1.55 21.54
N GLY A 148 15.84 0.23 21.35
CA GLY A 148 14.90 -0.66 22.02
C GLY A 148 13.45 -0.51 21.53
N PRO A 149 12.57 -1.51 21.75
CA PRO A 149 11.24 -1.56 21.10
C PRO A 149 10.29 -0.40 21.41
N ALA A 150 10.45 0.25 22.57
CA ALA A 150 9.59 1.37 22.97
C ALA A 150 9.92 2.69 22.24
N ALA A 151 11.15 2.85 21.75
CA ALA A 151 11.63 4.11 21.17
C ALA A 151 11.70 4.12 19.64
N ILE A 152 11.57 2.96 18.96
CA ILE A 152 11.70 2.87 17.49
C ILE A 152 10.71 3.74 16.70
N ASN A 153 9.56 4.13 17.30
CA ASN A 153 8.61 5.05 16.66
C ASN A 153 8.95 6.53 16.93
N GLN A 154 9.78 6.81 17.94
CA GLN A 154 10.24 8.16 18.27
C GLN A 154 11.46 8.53 17.42
N GLY A 155 12.34 7.57 17.17
CA GLY A 155 13.42 7.71 16.21
C GLY A 155 14.48 6.63 16.35
N PHE A 156 15.15 6.29 15.25
CA PHE A 156 16.32 5.41 15.27
C PHE A 156 17.61 6.19 15.56
N PRO A 157 18.52 5.68 16.43
CA PRO A 157 19.84 6.25 16.63
C PRO A 157 20.65 6.29 15.33
N LEU A 158 21.34 7.41 15.07
CA LEU A 158 22.17 7.56 13.86
C LEU A 158 23.28 6.49 13.76
N ALA A 159 23.74 5.97 14.90
CA ALA A 159 24.71 4.89 14.97
C ALA A 159 24.20 3.59 14.32
N ASP A 160 22.89 3.38 14.23
CA ASP A 160 22.30 2.20 13.60
C ASP A 160 22.60 2.14 12.09
N ALA A 161 22.89 3.29 11.45
CA ALA A 161 23.31 3.37 10.05
C ALA A 161 24.66 2.67 9.76
N SER A 162 25.44 2.42 10.80
CA SER A 162 26.76 1.76 10.73
C SER A 162 26.70 0.26 11.08
N LEU A 163 25.52 -0.27 11.42
CA LEU A 163 25.36 -1.69 11.72
C LEU A 163 25.58 -2.56 10.47
N PRO A 164 26.04 -3.83 10.62
CA PRO A 164 26.21 -4.74 9.50
C PRO A 164 24.91 -4.94 8.72
N LEU A 165 24.96 -4.79 7.40
CA LEU A 165 23.77 -4.83 6.54
C LEU A 165 23.48 -6.22 5.99
N ALA A 166 22.19 -6.56 5.92
CA ALA A 166 21.72 -7.72 5.19
C ALA A 166 21.76 -7.47 3.67
N GLN A 167 21.46 -8.51 2.90
CA GLN A 167 21.14 -8.38 1.48
C GLN A 167 19.97 -7.40 1.27
N PRO A 168 19.85 -6.75 0.08
CA PRO A 168 18.74 -5.86 -0.22
C PRO A 168 17.38 -6.47 0.15
N ALA A 169 16.54 -5.65 0.79
CA ALA A 169 15.15 -5.99 1.07
C ALA A 169 14.23 -5.50 -0.06
N PHE A 170 14.63 -4.41 -0.73
CA PHE A 170 13.92 -3.86 -1.87
C PHE A 170 14.91 -3.17 -2.82
N THR A 171 14.66 -3.27 -4.12
CA THR A 171 15.39 -2.55 -5.16
C THR A 171 14.42 -1.88 -6.10
N ALA A 172 14.75 -0.69 -6.59
CA ALA A 172 13.91 0.03 -7.53
C ALA A 172 14.70 0.78 -8.59
N MET A 173 14.05 0.98 -9.74
CA MET A 173 14.38 1.99 -10.73
C MET A 173 13.27 3.02 -10.74
N ILE A 174 13.63 4.28 -10.54
CA ILE A 174 12.69 5.39 -10.39
C ILE A 174 13.05 6.44 -11.41
N SER A 175 12.06 6.91 -12.16
CA SER A 175 12.27 7.97 -13.14
C SER A 175 11.54 9.25 -12.77
N LEU A 176 12.16 10.37 -13.17
CA LEU A 176 11.55 11.67 -13.11
C LEU A 176 11.49 12.27 -14.52
N LYS A 177 10.45 13.04 -14.78
CA LYS A 177 10.18 13.63 -16.09
C LYS A 177 9.74 15.08 -15.95
N GLN A 178 10.17 15.93 -16.87
CA GLN A 178 9.71 17.32 -16.94
C GLN A 178 8.23 17.31 -17.32
N PRO A 179 7.36 18.02 -16.58
CA PRO A 179 5.98 18.24 -16.99
C PRO A 179 5.91 18.91 -18.36
N GLU A 180 5.02 18.41 -19.22
CA GLU A 180 4.82 18.91 -20.58
C GLU A 180 3.32 19.05 -20.85
N HIS A 181 2.96 19.92 -21.79
CA HIS A 181 1.59 20.00 -22.30
C HIS A 181 1.25 18.78 -23.15
N ASP A 182 -0.05 18.53 -23.33
CA ASP A 182 -0.54 17.47 -24.20
C ASP A 182 0.02 17.60 -25.62
N SER A 183 0.57 16.49 -26.11
CA SER A 183 1.13 16.44 -27.45
C SER A 183 0.04 16.69 -28.48
N ALA A 184 0.18 17.78 -29.23
CA ALA A 184 -0.84 18.26 -30.18
C ALA A 184 -2.25 18.42 -29.56
N GLY A 185 -2.34 18.70 -28.25
CA GLY A 185 -3.62 18.83 -27.55
C GLY A 185 -4.39 17.51 -27.40
N VAL A 186 -3.73 16.37 -27.58
CA VAL A 186 -4.35 15.05 -27.46
C VAL A 186 -4.20 14.53 -26.04
N GLU A 187 -5.32 14.54 -25.31
CA GLU A 187 -5.47 13.90 -24.01
C GLU A 187 -6.68 12.95 -24.08
N THR A 188 -6.53 11.72 -23.56
CA THR A 188 -7.63 10.77 -23.49
C THR A 188 -7.47 9.83 -22.31
N GLN A 189 -8.59 9.45 -21.72
CA GLN A 189 -8.69 8.47 -20.66
C GLN A 189 -10.00 7.69 -20.82
N GLU A 190 -10.18 6.64 -20.03
CA GLU A 190 -11.49 5.98 -19.93
C GLU A 190 -12.47 6.82 -19.11
N GLU A 191 -13.74 6.43 -19.16
CA GLU A 191 -14.76 7.04 -18.33
C GLU A 191 -14.45 6.79 -16.83
N PRO A 192 -14.49 7.83 -15.97
CA PRO A 192 -14.08 7.71 -14.57
C PRO A 192 -15.04 6.82 -13.75
N PRO A 193 -14.56 6.19 -12.66
CA PRO A 193 -15.39 5.36 -11.79
C PRO A 193 -16.54 6.14 -11.16
N GLN A 194 -16.38 7.46 -10.96
CA GLN A 194 -17.44 8.36 -10.50
C GLN A 194 -18.67 8.37 -11.43
N VAL A 195 -18.46 8.14 -12.73
CA VAL A 195 -19.54 8.04 -13.71
C VAL A 195 -19.99 6.59 -13.85
N ARG A 196 -19.06 5.65 -14.06
CA ARG A 196 -19.37 4.23 -14.26
C ARG A 196 -20.08 3.56 -13.08
N PHE A 197 -19.76 3.97 -11.86
CA PHE A 197 -20.32 3.42 -10.61
C PHE A 197 -21.14 4.45 -9.84
N LYS A 198 -21.68 5.46 -10.53
CA LYS A 198 -22.42 6.59 -9.94
C LYS A 198 -23.48 6.14 -8.94
N GLU A 199 -24.35 5.21 -9.32
CA GLU A 199 -25.43 4.72 -8.46
C GLU A 199 -24.92 4.10 -7.14
N ILE A 200 -23.78 3.41 -7.18
CA ILE A 200 -23.16 2.83 -5.99
C ILE A 200 -22.55 3.95 -5.16
N LEU A 201 -21.72 4.80 -5.76
CA LEU A 201 -20.97 5.85 -5.07
C LEU A 201 -21.88 6.91 -4.44
N GLU A 202 -22.99 7.27 -5.09
CA GLU A 202 -23.98 8.24 -4.60
C GLU A 202 -25.03 7.64 -3.66
N SER A 203 -25.00 6.32 -3.42
CA SER A 203 -25.93 5.66 -2.48
C SER A 203 -25.78 6.14 -1.02
N ARG A 204 -24.66 6.78 -0.70
CA ARG A 204 -24.37 7.43 0.59
C ARG A 204 -23.25 8.45 0.44
N ARG A 205 -23.09 9.33 1.43
CA ARG A 205 -21.97 10.29 1.43
C ARG A 205 -20.63 9.57 1.59
N PRO A 206 -19.52 10.07 1.01
CA PRO A 206 -18.20 9.47 1.15
C PRO A 206 -17.80 9.10 2.60
N GLU A 207 -18.15 9.94 3.57
CA GLU A 207 -17.84 9.77 5.00
C GLU A 207 -18.61 8.60 5.65
N GLU A 208 -19.77 8.24 5.08
CA GLU A 208 -20.68 7.21 5.56
C GLU A 208 -20.32 5.80 5.06
N TRP A 209 -19.37 5.69 4.14
CA TRP A 209 -18.78 4.39 3.82
C TRP A 209 -18.02 3.84 5.03
N PRO A 210 -18.03 2.51 5.24
CA PRO A 210 -17.20 1.87 6.27
C PRO A 210 -15.72 2.18 6.06
N PRO A 211 -14.92 2.25 7.14
CA PRO A 211 -13.47 2.37 7.00
C PRO A 211 -12.92 1.20 6.16
N ALA A 212 -11.89 1.46 5.36
CA ALA A 212 -11.15 0.37 4.75
C ALA A 212 -10.53 -0.48 5.88
N PRO A 213 -10.75 -1.81 5.90
CA PRO A 213 -10.27 -2.65 7.00
C PRO A 213 -8.76 -2.46 7.21
N PRO A 214 -8.27 -2.40 8.47
CA PRO A 214 -6.82 -2.39 8.75
C PRO A 214 -6.13 -3.58 8.09
N VAL A 215 -6.89 -4.68 7.96
CA VAL A 215 -6.49 -5.93 7.35
C VAL A 215 -7.67 -6.48 6.57
N ASP A 216 -7.63 -6.35 5.26
CA ASP A 216 -8.77 -6.72 4.40
C ASP A 216 -8.76 -8.20 4.05
N LEU A 217 -8.88 -9.06 5.06
CA LEU A 217 -9.06 -10.49 4.90
C LEU A 217 -10.35 -10.93 5.60
N SER A 218 -11.19 -11.71 4.92
CA SER A 218 -12.53 -12.07 5.41
C SER A 218 -12.52 -12.65 6.83
N ALA A 219 -11.58 -13.54 7.16
CA ALA A 219 -11.41 -14.09 8.51
C ALA A 219 -11.10 -13.02 9.57
N ILE A 220 -10.26 -12.04 9.24
CA ILE A 220 -9.90 -10.97 10.17
C ILE A 220 -11.06 -10.00 10.34
N VAL A 221 -11.71 -9.61 9.25
CA VAL A 221 -12.89 -8.73 9.27
C VAL A 221 -14.03 -9.36 10.07
N ALA A 222 -14.25 -10.67 9.94
CA ALA A 222 -15.23 -11.40 10.74
C ALA A 222 -14.87 -11.42 12.24
N PHE A 223 -13.57 -11.49 12.57
CA PHE A 223 -13.08 -11.49 13.94
C PHE A 223 -13.13 -10.11 14.62
N VAL A 224 -12.64 -9.06 13.95
CA VAL A 224 -12.51 -7.71 14.55
C VAL A 224 -13.75 -6.83 14.33
N GLY A 225 -14.57 -7.16 13.33
CA GLY A 225 -15.74 -6.39 12.91
C GLY A 225 -15.45 -5.47 11.71
N ALA A 226 -16.42 -5.36 10.81
CA ALA A 226 -16.31 -4.58 9.57
C ALA A 226 -16.18 -3.05 9.76
N HIS A 227 -16.42 -2.55 10.97
CA HIS A 227 -16.33 -1.13 11.33
C HIS A 227 -15.08 -0.81 12.15
N GLN A 228 -14.16 -1.77 12.32
CA GLN A 228 -12.91 -1.52 13.01
C GLN A 228 -12.09 -0.47 12.26
N GLU A 229 -11.87 0.68 12.90
CA GLU A 229 -10.97 1.71 12.40
C GLU A 229 -9.53 1.37 12.81
N GLY A 230 -8.59 1.52 11.87
CA GLY A 230 -7.15 1.44 12.14
C GLY A 230 -6.52 2.83 12.17
N ARG A 231 -5.20 2.85 12.31
CA ARG A 231 -4.33 4.02 12.26
C ARG A 231 -3.38 3.94 11.07
N PHE A 232 -3.87 3.46 9.93
CA PHE A 232 -3.07 3.45 8.70
C PHE A 232 -2.51 4.87 8.46
N PRO A 233 -1.18 5.03 8.37
CA PRO A 233 -0.58 6.36 8.23
C PRO A 233 -0.98 7.04 6.93
N VAL A 234 -0.67 8.34 6.82
CA VAL A 234 -0.84 9.17 5.61
C VAL A 234 -2.29 9.50 5.27
N ALA A 235 -3.20 8.52 5.23
CA ALA A 235 -4.52 8.69 4.65
C ALA A 235 -5.66 8.07 5.47
N ILE A 236 -6.81 8.74 5.44
CA ILE A 236 -8.09 8.16 5.82
C ILE A 236 -8.62 7.42 4.60
N MET A 237 -9.06 6.17 4.78
CA MET A 237 -9.54 5.34 3.68
C MET A 237 -10.88 4.70 4.00
N LYS A 238 -11.77 4.66 3.03
CA LYS A 238 -13.10 4.04 3.09
C LYS A 238 -13.22 3.00 2.00
N LYS A 239 -13.93 1.90 2.27
CA LYS A 239 -14.16 0.85 1.27
C LYS A 239 -15.61 0.86 0.82
N VAL A 240 -15.80 0.97 -0.49
CA VAL A 240 -17.12 0.92 -1.13
C VAL A 240 -17.55 -0.53 -1.24
N ASP A 241 -18.83 -0.81 -0.98
CA ASP A 241 -19.36 -2.16 -1.09
C ASP A 241 -19.67 -2.53 -2.55
N MET A 242 -18.73 -3.21 -3.19
CA MET A 242 -18.85 -3.68 -4.58
C MET A 242 -19.43 -5.09 -4.69
N ARG A 243 -19.91 -5.71 -3.60
CA ARG A 243 -20.34 -7.13 -3.61
C ARG A 243 -21.50 -7.40 -4.56
N ALA A 244 -22.47 -6.49 -4.65
CA ALA A 244 -23.60 -6.63 -5.58
C ALA A 244 -23.12 -6.58 -7.04
N TRP A 245 -22.24 -5.63 -7.36
CA TRP A 245 -21.64 -5.48 -8.69
C TRP A 245 -20.80 -6.71 -9.10
N ASN A 246 -20.00 -7.23 -8.18
CA ASN A 246 -19.09 -8.35 -8.44
C ASN A 246 -19.77 -9.71 -8.57
N ARG A 247 -21.05 -9.82 -8.20
CA ARG A 247 -21.78 -11.09 -8.15
C ARG A 247 -21.85 -11.73 -9.54
N GLY A 248 -21.42 -12.98 -9.64
CA GLY A 248 -21.41 -13.74 -10.90
C GLY A 248 -20.33 -13.35 -11.91
N LYS A 249 -19.55 -12.28 -11.63
CA LYS A 249 -18.47 -11.85 -12.53
C LYS A 249 -17.22 -12.73 -12.38
N PRO A 250 -16.51 -13.01 -13.50
CA PRO A 250 -15.19 -13.62 -13.43
C PRO A 250 -14.20 -12.68 -12.74
N LEU A 251 -13.13 -13.25 -12.16
CA LEU A 251 -12.18 -12.51 -11.32
C LEU A 251 -11.65 -11.20 -11.93
N HIS A 252 -11.31 -11.22 -13.23
CA HIS A 252 -10.75 -10.07 -13.95
C HIS A 252 -11.77 -8.93 -14.20
N GLU A 253 -13.07 -9.22 -14.11
CA GLU A 253 -14.14 -8.22 -14.22
C GLU A 253 -14.59 -7.68 -12.85
N ARG A 254 -14.15 -8.30 -11.75
CA ARG A 254 -14.47 -7.81 -10.42
C ARG A 254 -13.75 -6.50 -10.14
N ARG A 255 -14.37 -5.66 -9.32
CA ARG A 255 -13.89 -4.34 -8.94
C ARG A 255 -13.94 -4.17 -7.43
N GLU A 256 -12.92 -3.55 -6.88
CA GLU A 256 -12.96 -2.97 -5.54
C GLU A 256 -12.75 -1.46 -5.69
N LEU A 257 -13.50 -0.65 -4.96
CA LEU A 257 -13.29 0.80 -4.92
C LEU A 257 -12.95 1.22 -3.49
N VAL A 258 -11.87 1.97 -3.37
CA VAL A 258 -11.41 2.56 -2.12
C VAL A 258 -11.39 4.07 -2.27
N LEU A 259 -12.10 4.76 -1.39
CA LEU A 259 -12.05 6.22 -1.30
C LEU A 259 -10.95 6.59 -0.32
N TYR A 260 -10.13 7.59 -0.64
CA TYR A 260 -9.15 8.08 0.31
C TYR A 260 -8.93 9.59 0.21
N LYS A 261 -8.39 10.14 1.29
CA LYS A 261 -7.85 11.50 1.37
C LYS A 261 -6.74 11.55 2.40
N LEU A 262 -5.90 12.58 2.36
CA LEU A 262 -4.89 12.80 3.39
C LEU A 262 -5.53 12.88 4.78
N HIS A 263 -4.88 12.26 5.76
CA HIS A 263 -5.30 12.40 7.17
C HIS A 263 -4.89 13.75 7.74
N ALA A 264 -3.72 14.25 7.34
CA ALA A 264 -3.19 15.55 7.73
C ALA A 264 -2.66 16.28 6.48
N PRO A 265 -2.74 17.62 6.43
CA PRO A 265 -2.24 18.39 5.29
C PRO A 265 -0.76 18.11 5.00
N LEU A 266 -0.45 18.02 3.71
CA LEU A 266 0.92 17.92 3.21
C LEU A 266 1.26 19.22 2.46
N PRO A 267 2.45 19.82 2.65
CA PRO A 267 2.81 21.07 2.00
C PRO A 267 2.68 20.97 0.49
N VAL A 268 2.35 22.10 -0.12
CA VAL A 268 2.17 22.26 -1.57
C VAL A 268 3.23 23.21 -2.15
N GLU A 269 4.10 23.74 -1.30
CA GLU A 269 5.12 24.72 -1.68
C GLU A 269 6.29 24.04 -2.40
N ASP A 270 6.71 24.63 -3.53
CA ASP A 270 7.80 24.11 -4.36
C ASP A 270 9.20 24.27 -3.70
N GLU A 271 9.33 24.98 -2.58
CA GLU A 271 10.64 25.34 -1.99
C GLU A 271 11.08 24.46 -0.80
N GLY A 272 10.29 23.47 -0.42
CA GLY A 272 10.58 22.56 0.71
C GLY A 272 11.09 21.18 0.29
N LYS A 273 11.50 20.37 1.29
CA LYS A 273 11.73 18.92 1.10
C LYS A 273 10.43 18.14 0.81
N TRP A 274 9.28 18.72 1.15
CA TRP A 274 7.95 18.13 0.94
C TRP A 274 7.23 18.93 -0.15
N ASP A 275 7.61 18.68 -1.41
CA ASP A 275 7.01 19.32 -2.59
C ASP A 275 5.89 18.44 -3.18
N ALA A 276 5.43 18.76 -4.40
CA ALA A 276 4.40 17.98 -5.10
C ALA A 276 4.75 16.48 -5.26
N ASN A 277 6.03 16.10 -5.31
CA ASN A 277 6.45 14.69 -5.36
C ASN A 277 6.08 13.94 -4.07
N ALA A 278 5.98 14.62 -2.93
CA ALA A 278 5.52 14.00 -1.70
C ALA A 278 4.04 13.54 -1.78
N HIS A 279 3.21 14.23 -2.56
CA HIS A 279 1.82 13.79 -2.83
C HIS A 279 1.79 12.58 -3.77
N VAL A 280 2.67 12.53 -4.78
CA VAL A 280 2.88 11.33 -5.60
C VAL A 280 3.28 10.13 -4.74
N VAL A 281 4.22 10.33 -3.80
CA VAL A 281 4.62 9.29 -2.82
C VAL A 281 3.44 8.88 -1.93
N ALA A 282 2.59 9.82 -1.53
CA ALA A 282 1.40 9.51 -0.73
C ALA A 282 0.42 8.61 -1.50
N HIS A 283 0.17 8.89 -2.79
CA HIS A 283 -0.65 8.04 -3.64
C HIS A 283 -0.07 6.63 -3.77
N ALA A 284 1.24 6.54 -4.06
CA ALA A 284 1.96 5.27 -4.15
C ALA A 284 1.91 4.46 -2.83
N TYR A 285 2.04 5.14 -1.68
CA TYR A 285 1.98 4.51 -0.36
C TYR A 285 0.58 3.94 -0.05
N VAL A 286 -0.46 4.71 -0.37
CA VAL A 286 -1.86 4.33 -0.18
C VAL A 286 -2.24 3.17 -1.10
N ALA A 287 -1.79 3.21 -2.35
CA ALA A 287 -2.16 2.23 -3.37
C ALA A 287 -1.76 0.78 -3.02
N ASP A 288 -0.65 0.58 -2.29
CA ASP A 288 -0.18 -0.75 -1.89
C ASP A 288 -1.02 -1.38 -0.75
N ARG A 289 -1.88 -0.59 -0.11
CA ARG A 289 -2.64 -1.08 1.05
C ARG A 289 -3.65 -2.14 0.61
N ASN A 290 -3.54 -3.33 1.22
CA ASN A 290 -4.49 -4.44 1.12
C ASN A 290 -4.67 -5.10 -0.27
N GLY A 291 -3.99 -4.67 -1.34
CA GLY A 291 -4.16 -5.21 -2.70
C GLY A 291 -4.18 -6.74 -2.79
N LEU A 292 -3.11 -7.39 -2.31
CA LEU A 292 -3.02 -8.86 -2.30
C LEU A 292 -4.05 -9.55 -1.40
N LEU A 293 -4.50 -8.88 -0.33
CA LEU A 293 -5.55 -9.44 0.54
C LEU A 293 -6.92 -9.36 -0.14
N MET A 294 -7.19 -8.30 -0.91
CA MET A 294 -8.38 -8.18 -1.73
C MET A 294 -8.41 -9.20 -2.87
N VAL A 295 -7.27 -9.47 -3.53
CA VAL A 295 -7.15 -10.60 -4.47
C VAL A 295 -7.48 -11.91 -3.77
N ALA A 296 -6.88 -12.17 -2.59
CA ALA A 296 -7.12 -13.41 -1.85
C ALA A 296 -8.60 -13.61 -1.50
N ASN A 297 -9.30 -12.56 -1.04
CA ASN A 297 -10.74 -12.61 -0.82
C ASN A 297 -11.49 -12.96 -2.11
N ASN A 298 -11.16 -12.30 -3.22
CA ASN A 298 -11.83 -12.51 -4.51
C ASN A 298 -11.55 -13.89 -5.12
N MET A 299 -10.41 -14.53 -4.78
CA MET A 299 -10.08 -15.91 -5.11
C MET A 299 -10.77 -16.95 -4.21
N GLY A 300 -11.47 -16.52 -3.14
CA GLY A 300 -12.09 -17.42 -2.18
C GLY A 300 -11.16 -17.91 -1.06
N PHE A 301 -9.99 -17.29 -0.91
CA PHE A 301 -9.02 -17.56 0.18
C PHE A 301 -9.24 -16.69 1.41
N GLY A 302 -10.39 -16.01 1.52
CA GLY A 302 -10.68 -15.08 2.62
C GLY A 302 -10.58 -15.70 4.02
N PHE A 303 -10.73 -17.02 4.15
CA PHE A 303 -10.58 -17.77 5.41
C PHE A 303 -9.44 -18.79 5.40
N THR A 304 -8.77 -18.96 4.26
CA THR A 304 -7.78 -20.03 4.06
C THR A 304 -6.47 -19.51 3.50
N LEU A 305 -6.22 -18.20 3.53
CA LEU A 305 -4.97 -17.61 3.08
C LEU A 305 -3.80 -18.15 3.93
N GLU A 306 -2.88 -18.86 3.29
CA GLU A 306 -1.63 -19.33 3.90
C GLU A 306 -0.59 -18.21 3.86
N LYS A 307 -0.35 -17.65 2.68
CA LYS A 307 0.72 -16.68 2.47
C LYS A 307 0.38 -15.67 1.39
N ALA A 308 0.64 -14.40 1.70
CA ALA A 308 0.66 -13.29 0.76
C ALA A 308 1.98 -12.51 0.91
N ALA A 309 2.64 -12.20 -0.20
CA ALA A 309 3.81 -11.33 -0.21
C ALA A 309 3.97 -10.66 -1.58
N SER A 310 4.24 -9.35 -1.59
CA SER A 310 4.54 -8.60 -2.81
C SER A 310 5.86 -9.09 -3.40
N LEU A 311 5.94 -9.20 -4.73
CA LEU A 311 7.14 -9.60 -5.47
C LEU A 311 7.68 -8.42 -6.29
N SER A 312 6.82 -7.79 -7.09
CA SER A 312 7.13 -6.58 -7.82
C SER A 312 5.99 -5.58 -7.76
N TYR A 313 6.32 -4.31 -7.98
CA TYR A 313 5.37 -3.21 -7.92
C TYR A 313 5.78 -2.10 -8.89
N SER A 314 4.81 -1.60 -9.63
CA SER A 314 4.97 -0.52 -10.60
C SER A 314 3.91 0.53 -10.35
N PHE A 315 4.32 1.79 -10.32
CA PHE A 315 3.43 2.94 -10.22
C PHE A 315 3.84 3.97 -11.26
N VAL A 316 2.91 4.37 -12.11
CA VAL A 316 3.15 5.23 -13.27
C VAL A 316 2.21 6.43 -13.21
N MET A 317 2.78 7.63 -13.19
CA MET A 317 2.06 8.89 -13.25
C MET A 317 1.71 9.24 -14.70
N HIS A 318 0.45 9.61 -14.91
CA HIS A 318 -0.06 10.08 -16.20
C HIS A 318 -0.13 11.61 -16.30
N VAL A 319 -0.07 12.29 -15.16
CA VAL A 319 -0.14 13.75 -15.02
C VAL A 319 1.11 14.28 -14.30
N GLY A 320 1.31 15.60 -14.31
CA GLY A 320 2.37 16.23 -13.51
C GLY A 320 2.11 16.08 -12.00
N ALA A 321 3.16 16.13 -11.17
CA ALA A 321 3.03 15.96 -9.72
C ALA A 321 2.10 17.03 -9.10
N LYS A 322 2.06 18.24 -9.67
CA LYS A 322 1.17 19.33 -9.23
C LYS A 322 -0.32 19.00 -9.37
N GLU A 323 -0.69 18.19 -10.35
CA GLU A 323 -2.06 17.75 -10.59
C GLU A 323 -2.45 16.57 -9.69
N ALA A 324 -1.46 15.89 -9.12
CA ALA A 324 -1.60 14.84 -8.12
C ALA A 324 -1.57 15.37 -6.67
N VAL A 325 -1.58 16.69 -6.47
CA VAL A 325 -1.61 17.28 -5.12
C VAL A 325 -2.97 17.01 -4.48
N MET A 326 -2.98 16.34 -3.34
CA MET A 326 -4.19 16.13 -2.53
C MET A 326 -4.50 17.37 -1.70
N ARG A 327 -5.53 18.11 -2.11
CA ARG A 327 -6.07 19.24 -1.36
C ARG A 327 -7.31 18.82 -0.58
N GLU A 328 -7.45 19.32 0.65
CA GLU A 328 -8.54 18.91 1.54
C GLU A 328 -9.92 19.28 0.97
N GLU A 329 -10.01 20.44 0.32
CA GLU A 329 -11.21 21.00 -0.30
C GLU A 329 -11.66 20.27 -1.57
N GLU A 330 -10.78 19.49 -2.22
CA GLU A 330 -11.12 18.77 -3.46
C GLU A 330 -11.91 17.48 -3.19
N GLY A 331 -11.92 16.98 -1.95
CA GLY A 331 -12.70 15.81 -1.55
C GLY A 331 -11.94 14.49 -1.68
N TRP A 332 -12.67 13.43 -2.04
CA TRP A 332 -12.17 12.06 -1.99
C TRP A 332 -11.62 11.59 -3.34
N TRP A 333 -10.40 11.07 -3.28
CA TRP A 333 -9.79 10.35 -4.39
C TRP A 333 -10.34 8.93 -4.46
N VAL A 334 -10.32 8.32 -5.64
CA VAL A 334 -10.78 6.95 -5.85
C VAL A 334 -9.63 6.09 -6.33
N GLN A 335 -9.33 5.02 -5.58
CA GLN A 335 -8.55 3.90 -6.08
C GLN A 335 -9.52 2.82 -6.58
N GLU A 336 -9.50 2.54 -7.88
CA GLU A 336 -10.21 1.43 -8.49
C GLU A 336 -9.25 0.26 -8.69
N LEU A 337 -9.57 -0.92 -8.16
CA LEU A 337 -8.74 -2.12 -8.27
C LEU A 337 -9.46 -3.24 -9.02
N TRP A 338 -8.69 -4.05 -9.75
CA TRP A 338 -9.13 -5.32 -10.32
C TRP A 338 -7.99 -6.34 -10.37
N PHE A 339 -8.34 -7.58 -10.74
CA PHE A 339 -7.50 -8.75 -10.54
C PHE A 339 -7.39 -9.55 -11.85
N PRO A 340 -6.58 -9.09 -12.81
CA PRO A 340 -6.61 -9.59 -14.18
C PRO A 340 -6.15 -11.05 -14.30
N ARG A 341 -5.29 -11.51 -13.38
CA ARG A 341 -4.71 -12.84 -13.47
C ARG A 341 -4.30 -13.40 -12.12
N THR A 342 -4.56 -14.68 -11.93
CA THR A 342 -3.99 -15.50 -10.85
C THR A 342 -3.51 -16.82 -11.43
N GLY A 343 -2.61 -17.49 -10.71
CA GLY A 343 -2.09 -18.79 -11.10
C GLY A 343 -0.64 -18.99 -10.67
N ARG A 344 -0.20 -20.25 -10.60
CA ARG A 344 1.17 -20.64 -10.20
C ARG A 344 1.59 -20.03 -8.84
N GLY A 345 0.64 -19.94 -7.91
CA GLY A 345 0.85 -19.37 -6.57
C GLY A 345 1.05 -17.85 -6.56
N ARG A 346 0.59 -17.15 -7.61
CA ARG A 346 0.64 -15.69 -7.73
C ARG A 346 -0.72 -15.10 -8.06
N GLY A 347 -0.87 -13.81 -7.79
CA GLY A 347 -1.98 -12.98 -8.22
C GLY A 347 -1.52 -11.58 -8.59
N ILE A 348 -2.16 -11.01 -9.61
CA ILE A 348 -1.93 -9.65 -10.07
C ILE A 348 -3.00 -8.75 -9.47
N VAL A 349 -2.56 -7.61 -8.93
CA VAL A 349 -3.40 -6.45 -8.63
C VAL A 349 -3.06 -5.41 -9.69
N GLU A 350 -4.09 -4.85 -10.30
CA GLU A 350 -3.98 -3.61 -11.05
C GLU A 350 -4.89 -2.59 -10.42
N SER A 351 -4.43 -1.34 -10.32
CA SER A 351 -5.29 -0.26 -9.87
C SER A 351 -5.07 1.06 -10.60
N LYS A 352 -6.13 1.88 -10.62
CA LYS A 352 -6.12 3.24 -11.16
C LYS A 352 -6.42 4.22 -10.06
N ILE A 353 -5.66 5.31 -10.05
CA ILE A 353 -5.82 6.43 -9.14
C ILE A 353 -6.55 7.54 -9.87
N TRP A 354 -7.71 7.92 -9.32
CA TRP A 354 -8.59 8.92 -9.88
C TRP A 354 -8.70 10.12 -8.95
N SER A 355 -8.49 11.31 -9.51
CA SER A 355 -8.76 12.56 -8.81
C SER A 355 -10.24 12.70 -8.47
N PRO A 356 -10.61 13.54 -7.49
CA PRO A 356 -12.02 13.81 -7.19
C PRO A 356 -12.79 14.36 -8.40
N ARG A 357 -12.09 15.00 -9.34
CA ARG A 357 -12.64 15.53 -10.60
C ARG A 357 -12.76 14.47 -11.71
N GLY A 358 -12.36 13.22 -11.45
CA GLY A 358 -12.43 12.13 -12.42
C GLY A 358 -11.26 12.08 -13.41
N VAL A 359 -10.11 12.68 -13.09
CA VAL A 359 -8.88 12.57 -13.90
C VAL A 359 -8.13 11.30 -13.49
N HIS A 360 -7.69 10.49 -14.46
CA HIS A 360 -6.86 9.31 -14.22
C HIS A 360 -5.40 9.72 -13.99
N VAL A 361 -5.01 9.85 -12.74
CA VAL A 361 -3.72 10.44 -12.33
C VAL A 361 -2.57 9.43 -12.38
N ALA A 362 -2.82 8.17 -12.02
CA ALA A 362 -1.78 7.15 -12.00
C ALA A 362 -2.33 5.73 -12.19
N THR A 363 -1.48 4.83 -12.66
CA THR A 363 -1.75 3.38 -12.71
C THR A 363 -0.72 2.62 -11.90
N GLU A 364 -1.20 1.57 -11.24
CA GLU A 364 -0.46 0.66 -10.42
C GLU A 364 -0.59 -0.78 -10.94
N TYR A 365 0.51 -1.53 -10.85
CA TYR A 365 0.58 -2.95 -11.18
C TYR A 365 1.46 -3.67 -10.16
N GLN A 366 0.90 -4.67 -9.49
CA GLN A 366 1.59 -5.50 -8.50
C GLN A 366 1.49 -6.98 -8.85
N ASP A 367 2.65 -7.65 -8.90
CA ASP A 367 2.73 -9.11 -8.85
C ASP A 367 3.02 -9.55 -7.41
N GLY A 368 2.18 -10.42 -6.87
CA GLY A 368 2.36 -10.96 -5.53
C GLY A 368 2.22 -12.46 -5.49
N MET A 369 2.98 -13.08 -4.60
CA MET A 369 2.73 -14.46 -4.19
C MET A 369 1.44 -14.50 -3.37
N ILE A 370 0.52 -15.38 -3.75
CA ILE A 370 -0.75 -15.60 -3.04
C ILE A 370 -1.03 -17.10 -3.05
N ARG A 371 -1.10 -17.68 -1.84
CA ARG A 371 -1.33 -19.12 -1.63
C ARG A 371 -2.38 -19.30 -0.55
N GLY A 372 -3.40 -20.11 -0.84
CA GLY A 372 -4.35 -20.58 0.15
C GLY A 372 -4.04 -22.03 0.52
N TYR A 373 -4.40 -22.44 1.74
CA TYR A 373 -4.50 -23.85 2.08
C TYR A 373 -5.47 -24.54 1.12
N GLU A 374 -5.14 -25.76 0.73
CA GLU A 374 -6.13 -26.63 0.09
C GLU A 374 -7.33 -26.70 1.02
N ARG A 375 -8.53 -26.45 0.50
CA ARG A 375 -9.73 -26.89 1.21
C ARG A 375 -9.52 -28.39 1.34
N GLY A 376 -9.31 -28.88 2.57
CA GLY A 376 -9.38 -30.31 2.80
C GLY A 376 -10.64 -30.78 2.10
N PHE A 377 -10.51 -31.80 1.26
CA PHE A 377 -11.64 -32.66 0.98
C PHE A 377 -12.14 -33.07 2.36
N VAL A 378 -13.19 -32.41 2.84
CA VAL A 378 -14.05 -33.05 3.82
C VAL A 378 -14.64 -34.16 2.98
N ASP A 379 -14.06 -35.34 3.12
CA ASP A 379 -14.63 -36.55 2.58
C ASP A 379 -16.01 -36.65 3.24
N GLU A 380 -17.08 -36.31 2.52
CA GLU A 380 -18.46 -36.59 2.93
C GLU A 380 -18.74 -38.11 2.93
N GLY A 381 -17.70 -38.94 3.07
CA GLY A 381 -17.70 -40.39 3.00
C GLY A 381 -17.58 -41.13 4.34
N GLU A 382 -17.17 -40.49 5.45
CA GLU A 382 -16.97 -41.20 6.73
C GLU A 382 -18.10 -41.04 7.77
N GLU A 383 -19.24 -40.44 7.42
CA GLU A 383 -20.46 -40.51 8.25
C GLU A 383 -21.47 -41.59 7.81
N ARG A 384 -21.13 -42.44 6.83
CA ARG A 384 -22.02 -43.52 6.36
C ARG A 384 -21.71 -44.94 6.85
N GLU A 385 -20.55 -45.21 7.46
CA GLU A 385 -20.26 -46.58 7.94
C GLU A 385 -20.47 -46.81 9.45
N GLU A 386 -20.65 -45.77 10.28
CA GLU A 386 -20.99 -45.99 11.70
C GLU A 386 -22.50 -46.14 11.98
N GLY A 387 -23.35 -45.87 10.99
CA GLY A 387 -24.82 -46.00 11.09
C GLY A 387 -25.37 -47.39 10.83
N GLU A 388 -24.72 -48.21 10.00
CA GLU A 388 -25.22 -49.55 9.62
C GLU A 388 -24.68 -50.69 10.51
N ALA A 389 -23.65 -50.45 11.32
CA ALA A 389 -23.10 -51.46 12.23
C ALA A 389 -23.87 -51.61 13.56
N ARG A 390 -24.89 -50.77 13.83
CA ARG A 390 -25.68 -50.81 15.08
C ARG A 390 -27.09 -51.40 14.96
N GLU A 391 -27.57 -51.73 13.75
CA GLU A 391 -28.89 -52.38 13.56
C GLU A 391 -28.84 -53.92 13.41
N SER A 392 -27.68 -54.56 13.51
CA SER A 392 -27.59 -56.04 13.46
C SER A 392 -27.46 -56.72 14.84
N LYS A 393 -27.81 -56.03 15.93
CA LYS A 393 -27.96 -56.63 17.27
C LYS A 393 -29.18 -56.04 17.98
N LEU A 394 -30.35 -56.48 17.55
CA LEU A 394 -31.56 -56.59 18.36
C LEU A 394 -32.44 -57.71 17.82
#